data_AF-A0A0C2F8U0-F1
#
_entry.id   AF-A0A0C2F8U0-F1
#
_cell.length_a   1.000
_cell.length_b   1.000
_cell.length_c   1.000
_cell.angle_alpha   90.00
_cell.angle_beta   90.00
_cell.angle_gamma   90.00
#
_symmetry.space_group_name_H-M   'P 1'
#
loop_
_entity.id
_entity.type
_entity.pdbx_description
1 polymer ?
#
loop_
_entity_poly.entity_id
_entity_poly.type
_entity_poly.pdbx_seq_one_letter_code
_entity_poly.pdbx_strand_id
1 'polypeptide(L)'
;MTTVVAQSPGHEESDDSLYPIAVLIDELRNEDVHLRLNSIRKLSTIALALGVERTRNELIQFLTDTIYDEDEVLLILADQLGNFTPL
;
A
#
# COMPACT_ATOMS: atom_id res chain seq x y z
N MET A 1 -42.38 22.68 -19.18
CA MET A 1 -41.57 22.97 -17.98
C MET A 1 -41.53 21.71 -17.14
N THR A 2 -40.54 20.84 -17.36
CA THR A 2 -40.29 19.68 -16.49
C THR A 2 -38.79 19.52 -16.34
N THR A 3 -38.36 19.58 -15.09
CA THR A 3 -37.00 19.64 -14.57
C THR A 3 -36.13 18.49 -15.07
N VAL A 4 -35.01 18.84 -15.70
CA VAL A 4 -33.92 17.90 -16.01
C VAL A 4 -33.18 17.63 -14.71
N VAL A 5 -33.11 16.35 -14.34
CA VAL A 5 -32.34 15.84 -13.19
C VAL A 5 -30.88 16.23 -13.38
N ALA A 6 -30.36 17.06 -12.48
CA ALA A 6 -28.94 17.29 -12.33
C ALA A 6 -28.31 16.02 -11.73
N GLN A 7 -27.82 15.15 -12.60
CA GLN A 7 -26.94 14.05 -12.23
C GLN A 7 -25.63 14.68 -11.75
N SER A 8 -25.38 14.63 -10.44
CA SER A 8 -24.06 14.91 -9.88
C SER A 8 -23.04 13.94 -10.47
N PRO A 9 -21.85 14.38 -10.93
CA PRO A 9 -20.80 13.45 -11.29
C PRO A 9 -20.23 12.89 -9.98
N GLY A 10 -20.58 11.64 -9.68
CA GLY A 10 -19.92 10.85 -8.65
C GLY A 10 -18.46 10.58 -9.04
N HIS A 11 -17.59 10.55 -8.04
CA HIS A 11 -16.14 10.37 -8.15
C HIS A 11 -15.74 9.15 -9.01
N GLU A 12 -15.11 9.39 -10.17
CA GLU A 12 -14.47 8.34 -10.98
C GLU A 12 -12.92 8.48 -11.04
N GLU A 13 -12.32 9.52 -10.45
CA GLU A 13 -10.84 9.70 -10.45
C GLU A 13 -10.10 8.87 -9.39
N SER A 14 -10.82 8.30 -8.43
CA SER A 14 -10.23 7.54 -7.32
C SER A 14 -9.93 6.07 -7.65
N ASP A 15 -10.52 5.47 -8.68
CA ASP A 15 -10.38 4.02 -8.94
C ASP A 15 -9.13 3.68 -9.78
N ASP A 16 -8.79 4.52 -10.76
CA ASP A 16 -7.60 4.34 -11.62
C ASP A 16 -6.28 4.54 -10.86
N SER A 17 -6.30 5.36 -9.80
CA SER A 17 -5.14 5.56 -8.92
C SER A 17 -4.94 4.42 -7.92
N LEU A 18 -5.96 3.59 -7.68
CA LEU A 18 -5.91 2.45 -6.76
C LEU A 18 -5.34 1.18 -7.41
N TYR A 19 -5.45 1.03 -8.73
CA TYR A 19 -4.97 -0.16 -9.43
C TYR A 19 -3.46 -0.42 -9.25
N PRO A 20 -2.56 0.59 -9.38
CA PRO A 20 -1.12 0.38 -9.13
C PRO A 20 -0.80 -0.02 -7.69
N ILE A 21 -1.63 0.39 -6.72
CA ILE A 21 -1.44 0.06 -5.30
C ILE A 21 -1.89 -1.35 -5.01
N ALA A 22 -3.00 -1.80 -5.61
CA ALA A 22 -3.46 -3.18 -5.51
C ALA A 22 -2.36 -4.15 -5.98
N VAL A 23 -1.72 -3.84 -7.12
CA VAL A 23 -0.58 -4.64 -7.62
C VAL A 23 0.58 -4.66 -6.62
N LEU A 24 0.96 -3.52 -6.04
CA LEU A 24 2.04 -3.47 -5.05
C LEU A 24 1.72 -4.26 -3.76
N ILE A 25 0.45 -4.29 -3.34
CA ILE A 25 0.00 -5.08 -2.20
C ILE A 25 -0.01 -6.58 -2.53
N ASP A 26 -0.42 -6.95 -3.73
CA ASP A 26 -0.39 -8.34 -4.19
C ASP A 26 1.06 -8.85 -4.34
N GLU A 27 1.97 -8.00 -4.81
CA GLU A 27 3.40 -8.31 -4.89
C GLU A 27 4.03 -8.54 -3.50
N LEU A 28 3.59 -7.82 -2.46
CA LEU A 28 4.04 -8.06 -1.07
C LEU A 28 3.69 -9.47 -0.57
N ARG A 29 2.67 -10.10 -1.15
CA ARG A 29 2.22 -11.47 -0.83
C ARG A 29 2.76 -12.52 -1.78
N ASN A 30 3.60 -12.12 -2.74
CA ASN A 30 4.10 -13.03 -3.75
C ASN A 30 5.08 -14.05 -3.16
N GLU A 31 5.13 -15.26 -3.71
CA GLU A 31 6.10 -16.29 -3.31
C GLU A 31 7.53 -15.95 -3.78
N ASP A 32 7.67 -15.15 -4.84
CA ASP A 32 8.96 -14.65 -5.33
C ASP A 32 9.52 -13.57 -4.39
N VAL A 33 10.66 -13.87 -3.79
CA VAL A 33 11.42 -13.00 -2.88
C VAL A 33 11.73 -11.66 -3.53
N HIS A 34 12.12 -11.65 -4.82
CA HIS A 34 12.48 -10.42 -5.52
C HIS A 34 11.30 -9.50 -5.72
N LEU A 35 10.10 -10.05 -5.93
CA LEU A 35 8.87 -9.24 -6.03
C LEU A 35 8.52 -8.64 -4.68
N ARG A 36 8.52 -9.43 -3.60
CA ARG A 36 8.28 -8.89 -2.24
C ARG A 36 9.28 -7.79 -1.88
N LEU A 37 10.55 -8.01 -2.17
CA LEU A 37 11.63 -7.06 -1.89
C LEU A 37 11.45 -5.74 -2.66
N ASN A 38 11.02 -5.81 -3.92
CA ASN A 38 10.70 -4.62 -4.72
C ASN A 38 9.52 -3.83 -4.13
N SER A 39 8.50 -4.50 -3.60
CA SER A 39 7.34 -3.85 -2.99
C SER A 39 7.66 -3.26 -1.63
N ILE A 40 8.50 -3.93 -0.82
CA ILE A 40 8.99 -3.39 0.45
C ILE A 40 9.83 -2.13 0.22
N ARG A 41 10.65 -2.05 -0.84
CA ARG A 41 11.33 -0.78 -1.17
C ARG A 41 10.38 0.37 -1.51
N LYS A 42 9.11 0.08 -1.79
CA LYS A 42 8.06 1.05 -2.13
C LYS A 42 7.04 1.23 -0.99
N LEU A 43 7.35 0.77 0.23
CA LEU A 43 6.43 0.77 1.37
C LEU A 43 5.89 2.17 1.69
N SER A 44 6.72 3.21 1.61
CA SER A 44 6.29 4.60 1.80
C SER A 44 5.25 5.05 0.78
N THR A 45 5.40 4.65 -0.49
CA THR A 45 4.42 4.94 -1.55
C THR A 45 3.10 4.25 -1.27
N ILE A 46 3.14 2.98 -0.84
CA ILE A 46 1.96 2.21 -0.47
C ILE A 46 1.23 2.89 0.69
N ALA A 47 1.95 3.29 1.75
CA ALA A 47 1.35 3.93 2.90
C ALA A 47 0.78 5.33 2.63
N LEU A 48 1.46 6.13 1.81
CA LEU A 48 0.95 7.42 1.37
C LEU A 48 -0.40 7.27 0.67
N ALA A 49 -0.54 6.23 -0.15
CA ALA A 49 -1.74 6.01 -0.92
C ALA A 49 -2.86 5.30 -0.14
N LEU A 50 -2.52 4.43 0.81
CA LEU A 50 -3.49 3.84 1.74
C LEU A 50 -4.03 4.86 2.74
N GLY A 51 -3.23 5.89 3.05
CA GLY A 51 -3.50 6.84 4.12
C GLY A 51 -3.16 6.27 5.50
N VAL A 52 -3.10 7.17 6.49
CA VAL A 52 -2.56 6.88 7.84
C VAL A 52 -3.38 5.88 8.64
N GLU A 53 -4.70 5.83 8.42
CA GLU A 53 -5.59 4.92 9.17
C GLU A 53 -5.40 3.47 8.72
N ARG A 54 -5.51 3.23 7.40
CA ARG A 54 -5.35 1.90 6.81
C ARG A 54 -3.91 1.40 6.92
N THR A 55 -2.94 2.30 6.79
CA THR A 55 -1.53 1.95 7.02
C THR A 55 -1.33 1.36 8.41
N ARG A 56 -1.89 2.00 9.45
CA ARG A 56 -1.75 1.55 10.84
C ARG A 56 -2.50 0.26 11.15
N ASN A 57 -3.74 0.15 10.66
CA ASN A 57 -4.63 -0.95 11.03
C ASN A 57 -4.49 -2.18 10.12
N GLU A 58 -4.08 -1.99 8.87
CA GLU A 58 -3.98 -3.05 7.86
C GLU A 58 -2.51 -3.32 7.50
N LEU A 59 -1.77 -2.30 7.04
CA LEU A 59 -0.41 -2.50 6.52
C LEU A 59 0.58 -2.93 7.62
N ILE A 60 0.57 -2.27 8.78
CA ILE A 60 1.44 -2.67 9.90
C ILE A 60 1.10 -4.09 10.39
N GLN A 61 -0.18 -4.43 10.46
CA GLN A 61 -0.61 -5.78 10.84
C GLN A 61 -0.09 -6.81 9.82
N PHE A 62 -0.20 -6.52 8.53
CA PHE A 62 0.34 -7.36 7.46
C PHE A 62 1.86 -7.53 7.56
N LEU A 63 2.59 -6.45 7.84
CA LEU A 63 4.05 -6.49 7.99
C LEU A 63 4.52 -7.28 9.22
N THR A 64 3.67 -7.34 10.24
CA THR A 64 3.94 -8.16 11.44
C THR A 64 3.87 -9.64 11.12
N ASP A 65 3.07 -10.05 10.14
CA ASP A 65 3.03 -11.45 9.69
C ASP A 65 4.25 -11.82 8.83
N THR A 66 4.96 -10.82 8.28
CA THR A 66 6.16 -11.00 7.44
C THR A 66 7.47 -11.10 8.23
N ILE A 67 7.43 -11.11 9.57
CA ILE A 67 8.63 -11.23 10.43
C ILE A 67 9.37 -12.58 10.31
N TYR A 68 8.77 -13.57 9.64
CA TYR A 68 9.34 -14.90 9.40
C TYR A 68 9.88 -15.08 7.97
N ASP A 69 10.01 -13.99 7.21
CA ASP A 69 10.52 -13.99 5.83
C ASP A 69 12.08 -14.09 5.80
N GLU A 70 12.66 -14.02 4.61
CA GLU A 70 14.12 -14.12 4.41
C GLU A 70 14.90 -12.93 5.02
N ASP A 71 16.13 -13.19 5.47
CA ASP A 71 16.97 -12.19 6.14
C ASP A 71 17.13 -10.88 5.34
N GLU A 72 17.27 -10.96 4.01
CA GLU A 72 17.40 -9.78 3.14
C GLU A 72 16.10 -8.95 3.12
N VAL A 73 14.96 -9.63 3.08
CA VAL A 73 13.63 -9.02 3.11
C VAL A 73 13.42 -8.29 4.45
N LEU A 74 13.76 -8.95 5.55
CA LEU A 74 13.65 -8.40 6.91
C LEU A 74 14.57 -7.18 7.11
N LEU A 75 15.78 -7.22 6.56
CA LEU A 75 16.73 -6.11 6.65
C LEU A 75 16.18 -4.84 5.98
N ILE A 76 15.64 -4.97 4.78
CA ILE A 76 15.08 -3.83 4.03
C ILE A 76 13.80 -3.34 4.71
N LEU A 77 12.95 -4.26 5.20
CA LEU A 77 11.76 -3.90 5.95
C LEU A 77 12.10 -3.04 7.18
N ALA A 78 13.12 -3.44 7.95
CA ALA A 78 13.57 -2.69 9.12
C ALA A 78 14.04 -1.27 8.76
N ASP A 79 14.80 -1.11 7.67
CA ASP A 79 15.24 0.18 7.16
C ASP A 79 14.06 1.07 6.73
N GLN A 80 13.09 0.50 6.02
CA GLN A 80 11.89 1.23 5.60
C GLN A 80 11.02 1.67 6.78
N LEU A 81 10.86 0.81 7.80
CA LEU A 81 10.13 1.16 9.02
C LEU A 81 10.86 2.21 9.86
N GLY A 82 12.19 2.21 9.88
CA GLY A 82 12.98 3.26 10.53
C GLY A 82 12.76 4.65 9.92
N ASN A 83 12.49 4.71 8.61
CA ASN A 83 12.23 5.96 7.87
C ASN A 83 10.73 6.35 7.82
N PHE A 84 9.85 5.59 8.49
CA PHE A 84 8.40 5.76 8.37
C PHE A 84 7.83 6.90 9.21
N THR A 85 8.58 7.36 10.21
CA THR A 85 8.23 8.50 11.05
C THR A 85 9.41 9.46 11.12
N PRO A 86 9.21 10.78 10.92
CA PRO A 86 10.25 11.75 11.21
C PRO A 86 10.62 11.66 12.71
N LEU A 87 11.92 11.56 12.99
CA LEU A 87 12.49 11.58 14.34
C LEU A 87 12.33 12.95 15.03
#